data_AF-A0A1G1DK76-F1
#
_entry.id   AF-A0A1G1DK76-F1
#
_cell.length_a   1.000
_cell.length_b   1.000
_cell.length_c   1.000
_cell.angle_alpha   90.00
_cell.angle_beta   90.00
_cell.angle_gamma   90.00
#
_symmetry.space_group_name_H-M   'P 1'
#
loop_
_entity.id
_entity.type
_entity.pdbx_description
1 polymer ?
#
loop_
_entity_poly.entity_id
_entity_poly.type
_entity_poly.pdbx_seq_one_letter_code
_entity_poly.pdbx_strand_id
1 'polypeptide(L)'
;MHFTNEIKTSLKRECSLYSGAIAFYKKAIKEFEKKYNLTTHAFLKKFESGKIGDDADYFDWYAFAKLLSEWQRSQSAIRSVVQ
;
A
#
# COMPACT_ATOMS: atom_id res chain seq x y z
N MET A 1 5.80 -2.17 -29.53
CA MET A 1 6.79 -2.93 -28.74
C MET A 1 6.26 -4.35 -28.61
N HIS A 2 6.92 -5.37 -29.21
CA HIS A 2 6.44 -6.75 -29.13
C HIS A 2 7.09 -7.41 -27.92
N PHE A 3 6.40 -7.42 -26.78
CA PHE A 3 6.89 -8.12 -25.60
C PHE A 3 6.86 -9.62 -25.84
N THR A 4 7.99 -10.29 -25.60
CA THR A 4 8.08 -11.74 -25.67
C THR A 4 7.17 -12.39 -24.61
N ASN A 5 6.80 -13.65 -24.81
CA ASN A 5 5.91 -14.36 -23.88
C ASN A 5 6.51 -14.46 -22.47
N GLU A 6 7.84 -14.48 -22.36
CA GLU A 6 8.57 -14.48 -21.08
C GLU A 6 8.35 -13.14 -20.35
N ILE A 7 8.44 -12.01 -21.05
CA ILE A 7 8.22 -10.68 -20.46
C ILE A 7 6.78 -10.55 -19.98
N LYS A 8 5.79 -10.93 -20.79
CA LYS A 8 4.37 -10.93 -20.38
C LYS A 8 4.12 -11.80 -19.15
N THR A 9 4.78 -12.95 -19.07
CA THR A 9 4.66 -13.86 -17.93
C THR A 9 5.29 -13.28 -16.67
N SER A 10 6.47 -12.67 -16.78
CA SER A 10 7.14 -12.00 -15.66
C SER A 10 6.29 -10.85 -15.11
N LEU A 11 5.78 -9.99 -15.99
CA LEU A 11 4.94 -8.84 -15.60
C LEU A 11 3.63 -9.28 -14.93
N LYS A 12 3.03 -10.39 -15.37
CA LYS A 12 1.86 -10.98 -14.70
C LYS A 12 2.17 -11.45 -13.28
N ARG A 13 3.32 -12.10 -13.06
CA ARG A 13 3.74 -12.53 -11.71
C ARG A 13 3.95 -11.33 -10.80
N GLU A 14 4.59 -10.28 -11.31
CA GLU A 14 4.82 -9.05 -10.58
C GLU A 14 3.50 -8.33 -10.20
N CYS A 15 2.53 -8.29 -11.13
CA CYS A 15 1.18 -7.81 -10.84
C CYS A 15 0.49 -8.58 -9.69
N SER A 16 0.68 -9.91 -9.63
CA SER A 16 0.14 -10.73 -8.55
C SER A 16 0.82 -10.45 -7.20
N LEU A 17 2.15 -10.26 -7.19
CA LEU A 17 2.89 -9.87 -5.99
C LEU A 17 2.38 -8.54 -5.43
N TYR A 18 2.20 -7.54 -6.28
CA TYR A 18 1.66 -6.24 -5.86
C TYR A 18 0.24 -6.35 -5.33
N SER A 19 -0.60 -7.19 -5.96
CA SER A 19 -1.96 -7.43 -5.48
C SER A 19 -1.99 -8.04 -4.09
N GLY A 20 -1.09 -8.99 -3.81
CA GLY A 20 -0.92 -9.59 -2.48
C GLY A 20 -0.48 -8.57 -1.44
N ALA A 21 0.55 -7.78 -1.74
CA ALA A 21 1.04 -6.72 -0.85
C ALA A 21 -0.06 -5.68 -0.53
N ILE A 22 -0.76 -5.19 -1.55
CA ILE A 22 -1.86 -4.23 -1.40
C ILE A 22 -2.98 -4.82 -0.52
N ALA A 23 -3.35 -6.08 -0.72
CA ALA A 23 -4.38 -6.74 0.08
C ALA A 23 -3.94 -6.85 1.56
N PHE A 24 -2.69 -7.21 1.81
CA PHE A 24 -2.12 -7.26 3.16
C PHE A 24 -2.19 -5.88 3.85
N TYR A 25 -1.65 -4.83 3.24
CA TYR A 25 -1.65 -3.51 3.86
C TYR A 25 -3.06 -2.94 4.07
N LYS A 26 -3.97 -3.13 3.11
CA LYS A 26 -5.38 -2.74 3.28
C LYS A 26 -6.03 -3.43 4.48
N LYS A 27 -5.74 -4.72 4.70
CA LYS A 27 -6.26 -5.45 5.86
C LYS A 27 -5.66 -4.91 7.16
N ALA A 28 -4.34 -4.79 7.23
CA ALA A 28 -3.65 -4.29 8.42
C ALA A 28 -4.11 -2.87 8.81
N ILE A 29 -4.21 -1.98 7.83
CA ILE A 29 -4.71 -0.61 8.04
C ILE A 29 -6.13 -0.59 8.60
N LYS A 30 -7.03 -1.44 8.07
CA LYS A 30 -8.40 -1.53 8.60
C LYS A 30 -8.45 -1.97 10.06
N GLU A 31 -7.51 -2.81 10.50
CA GLU A 31 -7.44 -3.22 11.91
C GLU A 31 -6.98 -2.06 12.79
N PHE A 32 -6.05 -1.22 12.34
CA PHE A 32 -5.71 0.02 13.05
C PHE A 32 -6.87 1.01 13.09
N GLU A 33 -7.57 1.19 11.97
CA GLU A 33 -8.74 2.09 11.90
C GLU A 33 -9.81 1.69 12.92
N LYS A 34 -10.06 0.39 13.08
CA LYS A 34 -10.97 -0.15 14.10
C LYS A 34 -10.42 0.01 15.51
N LYS A 35 -9.15 -0.36 15.74
CA LYS A 35 -8.50 -0.32 17.06
C LYS A 35 -8.53 1.08 17.67
N TYR A 36 -8.24 2.10 16.85
CA TYR A 36 -8.15 3.49 17.29
C TYR A 36 -9.41 4.31 16.98
N ASN A 37 -10.43 3.70 16.36
CA ASN A 37 -11.66 4.37 15.89
C ASN A 37 -11.36 5.67 15.12
N LEU A 38 -10.39 5.60 14.21
CA LEU A 38 -9.83 6.75 13.51
C LEU A 38 -9.55 6.37 12.05
N THR A 39 -9.93 7.20 11.09
CA THR A 39 -9.61 6.93 9.68
C THR A 39 -8.12 7.15 9.43
N THR A 40 -7.54 6.40 8.49
CA THR A 40 -6.12 6.55 8.11
C THR A 40 -5.80 7.97 7.66
N HIS A 41 -6.72 8.64 6.95
CA HIS A 41 -6.52 10.03 6.55
C HIS A 41 -6.42 10.98 7.75
N ALA A 42 -7.31 10.84 8.73
CA ALA A 42 -7.28 11.66 9.94
C ALA A 42 -6.06 11.33 10.82
N PHE A 43 -5.68 10.04 10.89
CA PHE A 43 -4.47 9.58 11.54
C PHE A 43 -3.22 10.25 10.94
N LEU A 44 -3.00 10.13 9.63
CA LEU A 44 -1.83 10.71 8.96
C LEU A 44 -1.70 12.21 9.22
N LYS A 45 -2.81 12.96 9.13
CA LYS A 45 -2.81 14.40 9.41
C LYS A 45 -2.38 14.71 10.84
N LYS A 46 -2.81 13.92 11.83
CA LYS A 46 -2.42 14.11 13.23
C LYS A 46 -0.98 13.67 13.49
N PHE A 47 -0.55 12.55 12.91
CA PHE A 47 0.80 12.00 13.04
C PHE A 47 1.85 12.95 12.43
N GLU A 48 1.65 13.40 11.20
CA GLU A 48 2.58 14.29 10.51
C GLU A 48 2.63 15.70 11.13
N SER A 49 1.59 16.11 11.86
CA SER A 49 1.58 17.37 12.61
C SER A 49 2.09 17.26 14.05
N GLY A 50 2.52 16.07 14.48
CA GLY A 50 2.97 15.82 15.85
C GLY A 50 1.87 15.93 16.91
N LYS A 51 0.60 15.80 16.52
CA LYS A 51 -0.59 15.95 17.38
C LYS A 51 -1.13 14.64 17.93
N ILE A 52 -0.42 13.53 17.70
CA ILE A 52 -0.73 12.21 18.24
C ILE A 52 0.58 11.62 18.78
N GLY A 53 0.47 10.74 19.77
CA GLY A 53 1.62 10.23 20.52
C GLY A 53 2.58 9.36 19.71
N ASP A 54 3.39 8.60 20.42
CA ASP A 54 4.52 7.81 19.93
C ASP A 54 4.31 6.29 20.13
N ASP A 55 3.05 5.85 20.17
CA ASP A 55 2.72 4.42 20.19
C ASP A 55 3.38 3.71 19.00
N ALA A 56 4.02 2.57 19.26
CA ALA A 56 4.67 1.75 18.23
C ALA A 56 3.72 1.44 17.07
N ASP A 57 2.44 1.20 17.37
CA ASP A 57 1.38 0.98 16.38
C ASP A 57 1.23 2.15 15.40
N TYR A 58 1.47 3.39 15.83
CA TYR A 58 1.36 4.55 14.94
C TYR A 58 2.48 4.57 13.91
N PHE A 59 3.69 4.15 14.27
CA PHE A 59 4.78 4.03 13.31
C PHE A 59 4.48 2.94 12.26
N ASP A 60 3.97 1.79 12.70
CA ASP A 60 3.57 0.71 11.79
C ASP A 60 2.42 1.14 10.88
N TRP A 61 1.39 1.79 11.43
CA TRP A 61 0.27 2.30 10.65
C TRP A 61 0.72 3.35 9.62
N TYR A 62 1.59 4.27 10.02
CA TYR A 62 2.18 5.26 9.12
C TYR A 62 2.95 4.58 7.99
N ALA A 63 3.86 3.65 8.32
CA ALA A 63 4.64 2.91 7.35
C ALA A 63 3.74 2.14 6.37
N PHE A 64 2.71 1.46 6.87
CA PHE A 64 1.79 0.68 6.03
C PHE A 64 0.95 1.57 5.11
N ALA A 65 0.52 2.74 5.57
CA ALA A 65 -0.19 3.70 4.73
C ALA A 65 0.69 4.22 3.59
N LYS A 66 1.97 4.55 3.87
CA LYS A 66 2.93 4.97 2.83
C LYS A 66 3.24 3.84 1.86
N LEU A 67 3.54 2.64 2.36
CA LEU A 67 3.81 1.46 1.53
C LEU A 67 2.62 1.13 0.64
N LEU A 68 1.39 1.14 1.16
CA LEU A 68 0.19 0.91 0.35
C LEU A 68 0.11 1.88 -0.84
N SER A 69 0.39 3.17 -0.61
CA SER A 69 0.39 4.18 -1.68
C SER A 69 1.44 3.87 -2.76
N GLU A 70 2.66 3.51 -2.35
CA GLU A 70 3.75 3.18 -3.26
C GLU A 70 3.48 1.89 -4.06
N TRP A 71 2.93 0.84 -3.44
CA TRP A 71 2.53 -0.38 -4.12
C TRP A 71 1.39 -0.13 -5.12
N GLN A 72 0.41 0.70 -4.78
CA GLN A 72 -0.66 1.08 -5.69
C GLN A 72 -0.14 1.89 -6.88
N ARG A 73 0.81 2.81 -6.66
CA ARG A 73 1.46 3.57 -7.73
C ARG A 73 2.23 2.65 -8.68
N SER A 74 3.04 1.76 -8.11
CA SER A 74 3.85 0.78 -8.87
C SER A 74 2.97 -0.17 -9.68
N GLN A 75 1.87 -0.64 -9.09
CA GLN A 75 0.91 -1.50 -9.78
C GLN A 75 0.22 -0.80 -10.95
N SER A 76 -0.18 0.45 -10.78
CA SER A 76 -0.77 1.24 -11.87
C SER A 76 0.21 1.42 -13.03
N ALA A 77 1.49 1.69 -12.74
CA ALA A 77 2.53 1.85 -13.75
C ALA A 77 2.80 0.56 -14.54
N ILE A 78 2.86 -0.60 -13.87
CA ILE A 78 3.04 -1.88 -14.56
C ILE A 78 1.79 -2.24 -15.40
N ARG A 79 0.59 -2.03 -14.86
CA ARG A 79 -0.65 -2.33 -15.59
C ARG A 79 -0.80 -1.52 -16.88
N SER A 80 -0.36 -0.26 -16.90
CA SER A 80 -0.40 0.55 -18.13
C SER A 80 0.56 0.08 -19.22
N VAL A 81 1.57 -0.74 -18.89
CA VAL A 81 2.55 -1.28 -19.85
C VAL A 81 2.16 -2.69 -20.33
N VAL A 82 1.37 -3.42 -19.55
CA VAL A 82 0.92 -4.80 -19.87
C VAL A 82 -0.36 -4.83 -20.73
N GLN A 83 -1.18 -3.77 -20.69
CA GLN A 83 -2.32 -3.58 -21.60
C GLN A 83 -1.86 -3.32 -23.04
#